data_AF-A0A523R9B6-F1
#
_entry.id   AF-A0A523R9B6-F1
#
_cell.length_a   1.000
_cell.length_b   1.000
_cell.length_c   1.000
_cell.angle_alpha   90.00
_cell.angle_beta   90.00
_cell.angle_gamma   90.00
#
_symmetry.space_group_name_H-M   'P 1'
#
loop_
_entity.id
_entity.type
_entity.pdbx_description
1 polymer ?
#
loop_
_entity_poly.entity_id
_entity_poly.type
_entity_poly.pdbx_seq_one_letter_code
_entity_poly.pdbx_strand_id
1 'polypeptide(L)'
;MVQQDSEIQKENKLKLEIYVPLNVCACQWEQFMNLVFQVITPYNKYISYDTKNLDSEEARKLNLHGNSVVIDGKEIVKTSFALKKKIPEILKTKGLI
;
A
#
# COMPACT_ATOMS: atom_id res chain seq x y z
N MET A 1 3.70 -5.70 -22.91
CA MET A 1 4.99 -5.07 -22.59
C MET A 1 4.92 -4.63 -21.14
N VAL A 2 5.43 -5.44 -20.21
CA VAL A 2 5.40 -5.14 -18.77
C VAL A 2 6.62 -4.28 -18.47
N GLN A 3 6.40 -3.03 -18.11
CA GLN A 3 7.46 -2.05 -17.88
C GLN A 3 8.28 -2.48 -16.66
N GLN A 4 9.53 -2.89 -16.92
CA GLN A 4 10.61 -2.94 -15.94
C GLN A 4 10.98 -1.50 -15.58
N ASP A 5 10.35 -0.94 -14.55
CA ASP A 5 10.78 0.32 -13.96
C ASP A 5 11.93 0.06 -12.97
N SER A 6 13.14 0.13 -13.52
CA SER A 6 14.41 0.59 -12.93
C SER A 6 14.54 0.53 -11.39
N GLU A 7 15.38 -0.40 -10.92
CA GLU A 7 15.78 -0.58 -9.51
C GLU A 7 16.33 0.70 -8.83
N ILE A 8 16.74 1.71 -9.60
CA ILE A 8 17.34 2.96 -9.10
C ILE A 8 16.28 3.98 -8.59
N GLN A 9 15.00 3.85 -8.97
CA GLN A 9 13.93 4.76 -8.48
C GLN A 9 13.23 4.29 -7.21
N LYS A 10 13.54 3.09 -6.69
CA LYS A 10 12.86 2.54 -5.52
C LYS A 10 13.28 3.17 -4.19
N GLU A 11 14.48 3.73 -4.10
CA GLU A 11 15.04 4.20 -2.81
C GLU A 11 14.37 5.47 -2.27
N ASN A 12 13.79 6.30 -3.14
CA ASN A 12 13.11 7.55 -2.73
C ASN A 12 11.57 7.47 -2.76
N LYS A 13 10.98 6.31 -3.07
CA LYS A 13 9.51 6.17 -3.09
C LYS A 13 9.00 5.73 -1.73
N LEU A 14 7.83 6.25 -1.35
CA LEU A 14 7.08 5.77 -0.20
C LEU A 14 6.63 4.33 -0.47
N LYS A 15 7.04 3.38 0.38
CA LYS A 15 6.68 1.98 0.22
C LYS A 15 5.33 1.70 0.86
N LEU A 16 4.41 1.13 0.09
CA LEU A 16 3.12 0.64 0.55
C LEU A 16 3.05 -0.87 0.36
N GLU A 17 2.60 -1.58 1.38
CA GLU A 17 2.31 -3.01 1.29
C GLU A 17 0.82 -3.20 1.56
N ILE A 18 0.09 -3.65 0.55
CA ILE A 18 -1.36 -3.80 0.62
C ILE A 18 -1.64 -5.28 0.92
N TYR A 19 -2.15 -5.55 2.11
CA TYR A 19 -2.48 -6.90 2.57
C TYR A 19 -3.96 -7.17 2.34
N VAL A 20 -4.24 -8.20 1.54
CA VAL A 20 -5.58 -8.72 1.23
C VAL A 20 -5.55 -10.25 1.27
N PRO A 21 -6.68 -10.93 1.52
CA PRO A 21 -6.74 -12.39 1.52
C PRO A 21 -6.64 -12.90 0.07
N LEU A 22 -5.41 -13.15 -0.39
CA LEU A 22 -5.14 -13.59 -1.77
C LEU A 22 -5.58 -15.03 -2.03
N ASN A 23 -5.95 -15.76 -0.98
CA ASN A 23 -6.52 -17.10 -1.03
C ASN A 23 -8.03 -17.13 -1.36
N VAL A 24 -8.72 -15.99 -1.33
CA VAL A 24 -10.16 -15.89 -1.68
C VAL A 24 -10.37 -15.13 -2.97
N CYS A 25 -11.60 -15.19 -3.49
CA CYS A 25 -12.03 -14.44 -4.67
C CYS A 25 -11.67 -12.95 -4.54
N ALA A 26 -11.14 -12.39 -5.64
CA ALA A 26 -10.84 -10.95 -5.73
C ALA A 26 -12.05 -10.06 -5.40
N CYS A 27 -13.26 -10.53 -5.69
CA CYS A 27 -14.51 -9.89 -5.33
C CYS A 27 -14.67 -9.55 -3.83
N GLN A 28 -13.96 -10.27 -2.94
CA GLN A 28 -13.99 -10.01 -1.50
C GLN A 28 -13.13 -8.81 -1.08
N TRP A 29 -12.19 -8.39 -1.92
CA TRP A 29 -11.23 -7.32 -1.60
C TRP A 29 -11.08 -6.27 -2.70
N GLU A 30 -11.73 -6.42 -3.86
CA GLU A 30 -11.67 -5.47 -4.98
C GLU A 30 -12.12 -4.08 -4.57
N GLN A 31 -13.19 -3.99 -3.75
CA GLN A 31 -13.71 -2.70 -3.29
C GLN A 31 -12.67 -1.97 -2.43
N PHE A 32 -11.95 -2.71 -1.59
CA PHE A 32 -10.86 -2.16 -0.79
C PHE A 32 -9.71 -1.67 -1.69
N MET A 33 -9.26 -2.49 -2.64
CA MET A 33 -8.21 -2.11 -3.58
C MET A 33 -8.59 -0.87 -4.39
N ASN A 34 -9.83 -0.77 -4.88
CA ASN A 34 -10.30 0.38 -5.63
C ASN A 34 -10.20 1.68 -4.80
N LEU A 35 -10.59 1.63 -3.53
CA LEU A 35 -10.46 2.77 -2.62
C LEU A 35 -8.99 3.13 -2.33
N VAL A 36 -8.12 2.13 -2.18
CA VAL A 36 -6.67 2.35 -2.01
C VAL A 36 -6.10 3.02 -3.26
N PHE A 37 -6.38 2.48 -4.45
CA PHE A 37 -5.90 3.04 -5.72
C PHE A 37 -6.42 4.44 -5.98
N GLN A 38 -7.66 4.76 -5.63
CA GLN A 38 -8.19 6.12 -5.73
C GLN A 38 -7.35 7.13 -4.93
N VAL A 39 -6.81 6.71 -3.78
CA VAL A 39 -5.96 7.55 -2.93
C VAL A 39 -4.53 7.64 -3.46
N ILE A 40 -3.95 6.54 -3.93
CA ILE A 40 -2.51 6.51 -4.27
C ILE A 40 -2.20 6.89 -5.72
N THR A 41 -3.17 6.76 -6.65
CA THR A 41 -2.99 7.08 -8.07
C THR A 41 -2.45 8.51 -8.32
N PRO A 42 -2.94 9.57 -7.63
CA PRO A 42 -2.39 10.92 -7.77
C PRO A 42 -0.90 11.03 -7.40
N TYR A 43 -0.39 10.10 -6.61
CA TYR A 43 0.97 10.10 -6.07
C TYR A 43 1.82 8.95 -6.62
N ASN A 44 1.41 8.29 -7.72
CA ASN A 44 2.08 7.10 -8.27
C ASN A 44 3.57 7.33 -8.59
N LYS A 45 3.98 8.58 -8.87
CA LYS A 45 5.39 8.95 -9.08
C LYS A 45 6.25 8.80 -7.81
N TYR A 46 5.63 8.94 -6.64
CA TYR A 46 6.29 8.98 -5.33
C TYR A 46 6.03 7.74 -4.49
N ILE A 47 5.24 6.79 -4.99
CA ILE A 47 4.79 5.61 -4.26
C ILE A 47 5.25 4.36 -5.00
N SER A 48 5.75 3.39 -4.24
CA SER A 48 5.91 2.01 -4.70
C SER A 48 4.97 1.17 -3.85
N TYR A 49 4.14 0.34 -4.49
CA TYR A 49 3.24 -0.56 -3.77
C TYR A 49 3.50 -2.01 -4.14
N ASP A 50 3.23 -2.89 -3.19
CA ASP A 50 3.23 -4.34 -3.36
C ASP A 50 1.95 -4.92 -2.75
N THR A 51 1.41 -5.96 -3.35
CA THR A 51 0.21 -6.64 -2.85
C THR A 51 0.62 -7.96 -2.21
N LYS A 52 0.34 -8.09 -0.91
CA LYS A 52 0.76 -9.24 -0.10
C LYS A 52 -0.43 -10.02 0.41
N ASN A 53 -0.19 -11.30 0.71
CA ASN A 53 -1.20 -12.15 1.29
C ASN A 53 -1.39 -11.84 2.78
N LEU A 54 -2.62 -11.56 3.19
CA LEU A 54 -3.02 -11.39 4.59
C LEU A 54 -2.76 -12.65 5.44
N ASP A 55 -2.71 -13.83 4.83
CA ASP A 55 -2.44 -15.09 5.54
C ASP A 55 -0.94 -15.40 5.70
N SER A 56 -0.06 -14.53 5.19
CA SER A 56 1.40 -14.71 5.28
C SER A 56 1.93 -14.61 6.72
N GLU A 57 3.09 -15.20 6.97
CA GLU A 57 3.77 -15.07 8.26
C GLU A 57 4.12 -13.62 8.59
N GLU A 58 4.43 -12.81 7.58
CA GLU A 58 4.69 -11.38 7.70
C GLU A 58 3.47 -10.62 8.25
N ALA A 59 2.28 -10.89 7.70
CA ALA A 59 1.03 -10.31 8.17
C ALA A 59 0.72 -10.70 9.62
N ARG A 60 1.05 -11.95 10.01
CA ARG A 60 0.90 -12.43 11.40
C ARG A 60 1.85 -11.70 12.35
N LYS A 61 3.11 -11.48 11.96
CA LYS A 61 4.09 -10.71 12.75
C LYS A 61 3.65 -9.26 12.96
N LEU A 62 2.97 -8.68 11.96
CA LEU A 62 2.38 -7.34 12.02
C LEU A 62 1.00 -7.30 12.70
N ASN A 63 0.49 -8.45 13.18
CA ASN A 63 -0.81 -8.58 13.84
C ASN A 63 -1.97 -8.00 13.00
N LEU A 64 -1.97 -8.27 11.69
CA LEU A 64 -2.98 -7.80 10.76
C LEU A 64 -4.27 -8.63 10.87
N HIS A 65 -5.38 -7.95 11.14
CA HIS A 65 -6.72 -8.53 11.20
C HIS A 65 -7.60 -7.84 10.16
N GLY A 66 -7.58 -8.36 8.94
CA GLY A 66 -8.33 -7.84 7.78
C GLY A 66 -7.51 -6.99 6.80
N ASN A 67 -8.19 -6.58 5.71
CA ASN A 67 -7.61 -5.78 4.65
C ASN A 67 -6.94 -4.52 5.21
N SER A 68 -5.67 -4.32 4.86
CA SER A 68 -4.86 -3.25 5.43
C SER A 68 -3.75 -2.81 4.50
N VAL A 69 -3.29 -1.58 4.69
CA VAL A 69 -2.12 -1.02 4.01
C VAL A 69 -1.07 -0.74 5.07
N VAL A 70 0.14 -1.23 4.85
CA VAL A 70 1.30 -0.95 5.70
C VAL A 70 2.21 0.04 4.98
N ILE A 71 2.51 1.16 5.64
CA ILE A 71 3.35 2.23 5.10
C ILE A 71 4.76 2.10 5.71
N ASP A 72 5.77 2.02 4.85
CA ASP A 72 7.18 1.83 5.21
C ASP A 72 7.44 0.70 6.22
N GLY A 73 6.61 -0.36 6.20
CA GLY A 73 6.72 -1.50 7.11
C GLY A 73 6.41 -1.19 8.58
N LYS A 74 5.92 0.01 8.90
CA LYS A 74 5.69 0.46 10.29
C LYS A 74 4.24 0.81 10.56
N GLU A 75 3.63 1.57 9.67
CA GLU A 75 2.34 2.18 9.96
C GLU A 75 1.20 1.42 9.30
N ILE A 76 0.25 0.94 10.10
CA ILE A 76 -0.87 0.13 9.62
C ILE A 76 -2.11 1.01 9.46
N VAL A 77 -2.67 1.01 8.26
CA VAL A 77 -3.87 1.76 7.90
C VAL A 77 -4.94 0.80 7.39
N LYS A 78 -6.10 0.79 8.06
CA LYS A 78 -7.21 -0.13 7.73
C LYS A 78 -8.33 0.52 6.90
N THR A 79 -8.31 1.85 6.76
CA THR A 79 -9.39 2.59 6.08
C THR A 79 -8.83 3.53 5.03
N SER A 80 -9.56 3.67 3.92
CA SER A 80 -9.22 4.58 2.83
C SER A 80 -9.22 6.05 3.27
N PHE A 81 -10.07 6.42 4.22
CA PHE A 81 -10.09 7.76 4.81
C PHE A 81 -8.79 8.09 5.55
N ALA A 82 -8.31 7.18 6.39
CA ALA A 82 -7.04 7.35 7.09
C ALA A 82 -5.86 7.39 6.10
N LEU A 83 -5.91 6.56 5.05
CA LEU A 83 -4.90 6.56 3.99
C LEU A 83 -4.86 7.91 3.25
N LYS A 84 -6.03 8.46 2.89
CA LYS A 84 -6.17 9.74 2.20
C LYS A 84 -5.56 10.91 2.99
N LYS A 85 -5.64 10.86 4.32
CA LYS A 85 -5.03 11.87 5.19
C LYS A 85 -3.51 11.65 5.33
N LYS A 86 -3.08 10.41 5.56
CA LYS A 86 -1.69 10.07 5.88
C LYS A 86 -0.73 10.15 4.69
N ILE A 87 -1.14 9.72 3.50
CA ILE A 87 -0.28 9.75 2.30
C ILE A 87 0.30 11.15 2.03
N PRO A 88 -0.49 12.22 1.90
CA PRO A 88 0.06 13.55 1.65
C PRO A 88 0.92 14.07 2.82
N GLU A 89 0.58 13.76 4.08
CA GLU A 89 1.38 14.15 5.25
C GLU A 89 2.78 13.51 5.22
N ILE A 90 2.84 12.21 4.93
CA ILE A 90 4.10 11.46 4.87
C ILE A 90 4.94 11.91 3.67
N LEU A 91 4.32 12.11 2.50
CA LEU A 91 5.03 12.58 1.30
C LEU A 91 5.65 13.97 1.51
N LYS A 92 4.94 14.90 2.17
CA LYS A 92 5.49 16.22 2.55
C LYS A 92 6.64 16.09 3.55
N THR A 93 6.49 15.23 4.55
CA THR A 93 7.53 15.01 5.58
C THR A 93 8.80 14.43 4.96
N LYS A 94 8.68 13.60 3.91
CA LYS A 94 9.81 13.06 3.14
C LYS A 94 10.36 14.02 2.08
N GLY A 95 9.74 15.18 1.87
CA GLY A 95 10.16 16.13 0.83
C GLY A 95 9.93 15.63 -0.61
N LEU A 96 8.98 14.72 -0.80
CA LEU A 96 8.64 14.16 -2.10
C LEU A 96 7.61 15.00 -2.88
N ILE A 97 6.87 15.87 -2.17
CA ILE A 97 5.91 16.84 -2.70
C ILE A 97 5.99 18.17 -1.96
#